data_AF-A0AAD6ZWZ7-F1
#
_entry.id   AF-A0AAD6ZWZ7-F1
#
_cell.length_a   1.000
_cell.length_b   1.000
_cell.length_c   1.000
_cell.angle_alpha   90.00
_cell.angle_beta   90.00
_cell.angle_gamma   90.00
#
_symmetry.space_group_name_H-M   'P 1'
#
loop_
_entity.id
_entity.type
_entity.pdbx_description
1 polymer ?
#
loop_
_entity_poly.entity_id
_entity_poly.type
_entity_poly.pdbx_seq_one_letter_code
_entity_poly.pdbx_strand_id
1 'polypeptide(L)'
;MANPTAAGSNTFDWGVPNPTVHAPPSRNPISATPQTLFDVKFNPVGAYDRFLASDIAFLASGASSDDRHILANPEDFFPEFHELYDSLPFGKPGQTTRREWADNVRNLMFDLATKHDRSTGGTTFIVHIKGTTIPNAPLVPERLKAEVYLPPQFLAEHPELHQTVAYLVQTVIEQIGIPTVADWRHRVQRVWKTRQQDGWVAPVVLPTALIPSPLTPRSALYLFGGHPFGQLTLPAPTTGPTLPGLAPVNDRDIAVFDDVLEHYESLDQPFSRAEELEAENEVLRITLDSLQSLNTSMQVDYQDRERLLNAELNLMTSKIHQLENQLRLTRVQLPPRGPVSSQEAPSTPARRPPPAYTPTSPLRHGSPAAHSFSQAAASPRRGIAPGTPSAADRAPFVTDLTDDFLEYHGLMQIRNALLLIMRFVSPVNWRAEIARLDGVPEDLVEDLVNAMDGDRSA
;
A
#
# COMPACT_ATOMS: atom_id res chain seq x y z
N MET A 1 78.97 17.25 33.93
CA MET A 1 77.86 18.20 33.80
C MET A 1 77.84 18.67 32.36
N ALA A 2 76.99 18.07 31.54
CA ALA A 2 76.91 18.32 30.10
C ALA A 2 75.50 18.81 29.77
N ASN A 3 75.42 19.97 29.12
CA ASN A 3 74.18 20.56 28.61
C ASN A 3 73.63 19.74 27.44
N PRO A 4 72.33 19.42 27.40
CA PRO A 4 71.73 18.86 26.20
C PRO A 4 71.39 19.97 25.20
N THR A 5 71.86 19.77 23.98
CA THR A 5 71.51 20.50 22.76
C THR A 5 70.02 20.38 22.44
N ALA A 6 69.39 21.53 22.18
CA ALA A 6 68.01 21.65 21.74
C ALA A 6 67.82 21.02 20.35
N ALA A 7 66.89 20.07 20.25
CA ALA A 7 66.41 19.52 18.98
C ALA A 7 65.40 20.49 18.36
N GLY A 8 65.67 20.89 17.11
CA GLY A 8 64.77 21.72 16.31
C GLY A 8 63.48 21.00 15.95
N SER A 9 62.36 21.70 16.08
CA SER A 9 61.05 21.24 15.63
C SER A 9 60.99 21.27 14.10
N ASN A 10 60.95 20.10 13.47
CA ASN A 10 60.52 19.96 12.08
C ASN A 10 59.00 20.13 12.04
N THR A 11 58.53 21.34 11.76
CA THR A 11 57.16 21.59 11.31
C THR A 11 56.99 20.93 9.94
N PHE A 12 56.15 19.90 9.91
CA PHE A 12 55.73 19.22 8.69
C PHE A 12 54.75 20.13 7.94
N ASP A 13 55.23 20.72 6.85
CA ASP A 13 54.48 21.58 5.94
C ASP A 13 53.62 20.71 5.00
N TRP A 14 52.29 20.85 5.09
CA TRP A 14 51.33 20.07 4.32
C TRP A 14 51.21 20.49 2.85
N GLY A 15 52.07 21.36 2.34
CA GLY A 15 52.27 21.56 0.90
C GLY A 15 50.96 21.58 0.12
N VAL A 16 49.99 22.38 0.55
CA VAL A 16 48.73 22.56 -0.17
C VAL A 16 49.08 23.28 -1.47
N PRO A 17 48.91 22.67 -2.65
CA PRO A 17 49.15 23.38 -3.89
C PRO A 17 48.13 24.51 -3.99
N ASN A 18 48.65 25.73 -4.07
CA ASN A 18 47.90 26.95 -4.32
C ASN A 18 47.07 26.76 -5.62
N PRO A 19 45.73 26.67 -5.58
CA PRO A 19 44.95 26.49 -6.79
C PRO A 19 44.94 27.82 -7.53
N THR A 20 45.76 27.93 -8.58
CA THR A 20 45.62 28.97 -9.59
C THR A 20 44.27 28.76 -10.25
N VAL A 21 43.26 29.49 -9.78
CA VAL A 21 41.91 29.53 -10.36
C VAL A 21 42.02 30.17 -11.74
N HIS A 22 42.15 29.33 -12.77
CA HIS A 22 41.79 29.75 -14.11
C HIS A 22 40.26 29.85 -14.17
N ALA A 23 39.76 31.09 -14.17
CA ALA A 23 38.35 31.37 -14.40
C ALA A 23 37.92 30.74 -15.74
N PRO A 24 36.92 29.83 -15.75
CA PRO A 24 36.39 29.33 -17.01
C PRO A 24 35.70 30.47 -17.77
N PRO A 25 35.71 30.45 -19.11
CA PRO A 25 35.01 31.45 -19.90
C PRO A 25 33.52 31.45 -19.54
N SER A 26 32.98 32.65 -19.30
CA SER A 26 31.59 32.87 -18.92
C SER A 26 30.64 32.18 -19.89
N ARG A 27 30.07 31.04 -19.49
CA ARG A 27 28.92 30.47 -20.16
C ARG A 27 27.69 31.31 -19.81
N ASN A 28 26.95 31.68 -20.85
CA ASN A 28 25.69 32.43 -20.78
C ASN A 28 24.80 31.95 -19.63
N PRO A 29 24.09 32.87 -18.93
CA PRO A 29 23.14 32.49 -17.90
C PRO A 29 21.98 31.75 -18.56
N ILE A 30 22.02 30.42 -18.52
CA ILE A 30 20.81 29.62 -18.69
C ILE A 30 20.00 29.91 -17.43
N SER A 31 18.92 30.66 -17.61
CA SER A 31 17.84 30.84 -16.64
C SER A 31 17.31 29.47 -16.24
N ALA A 32 17.94 28.84 -15.26
CA ALA A 32 17.39 27.70 -14.55
C ALA A 32 16.31 28.26 -13.62
N THR A 33 15.10 28.39 -14.15
CA THR A 33 13.91 28.49 -13.30
C THR A 33 13.96 27.33 -12.31
N PRO A 34 13.84 27.58 -11.00
CA PRO A 34 13.82 26.51 -10.01
C PRO A 34 12.70 25.57 -10.41
N GLN A 35 13.05 24.33 -10.79
CA GLN A 35 12.06 23.28 -10.95
C GLN A 35 11.40 23.13 -9.59
N THR A 36 10.18 23.63 -9.48
CA THR A 36 9.35 23.49 -8.29
C THR A 36 9.23 22.01 -7.99
N LEU A 37 9.28 21.63 -6.71
CA LEU A 37 9.15 20.27 -6.18
C LEU A 37 7.92 19.50 -6.72
N PHE A 38 6.99 20.21 -7.36
CA PHE A 38 5.73 19.74 -7.92
C PHE A 38 5.79 19.26 -9.38
N ASP A 39 6.92 19.41 -10.08
CA ASP A 39 7.08 18.97 -11.48
C ASP A 39 7.39 17.46 -11.61
N VAL A 40 6.82 16.65 -10.71
CA VAL A 40 6.93 15.19 -10.76
C VAL A 40 5.97 14.68 -11.83
N LYS A 41 6.47 14.47 -13.05
CA LYS A 41 5.75 13.77 -14.11
C LYS A 41 5.20 12.46 -13.57
N PHE A 42 3.87 12.38 -13.43
CA PHE A 42 3.18 11.19 -12.96
C PHE A 42 3.38 10.08 -14.00
N ASN A 43 4.16 9.06 -13.67
CA ASN A 43 4.22 7.84 -14.47
C ASN A 43 3.01 6.98 -14.09
N PRO A 44 2.01 6.78 -14.96
CA PRO A 44 0.83 5.98 -14.63
C PRO A 44 1.19 4.51 -14.41
N VAL A 45 2.31 4.04 -14.97
CA VAL A 45 2.89 2.72 -14.73
C VAL A 45 3.54 2.74 -13.35
N GLY A 46 2.78 2.32 -12.33
CA GLY A 46 3.17 2.31 -10.92
C GLY A 46 2.25 3.10 -10.01
N ALA A 47 1.19 3.74 -10.53
CA ALA A 47 0.21 4.41 -9.69
C ALA A 47 -0.50 3.41 -8.76
N TYR A 48 -0.87 2.23 -9.27
CA TYR A 48 -1.49 1.17 -8.47
C TYR A 48 -0.59 0.73 -7.31
N ASP A 49 0.69 0.47 -7.58
CA ASP A 49 1.65 0.06 -6.55
C ASP A 49 1.82 1.12 -5.46
N ARG A 50 1.74 2.41 -5.83
CA ARG A 50 1.80 3.52 -4.86
C ARG A 50 0.53 3.63 -4.01
N PHE A 51 -0.66 3.43 -4.57
CA PHE A 51 -1.88 3.39 -3.77
C PHE A 51 -1.87 2.19 -2.83
N LEU A 52 -1.50 1.02 -3.33
CA LEU A 52 -1.38 -0.17 -2.50
C LEU A 52 -0.35 0.04 -1.37
N ALA A 53 0.80 0.66 -1.67
CA ALA A 53 1.78 1.03 -0.66
C ALA A 53 1.22 2.03 0.37
N SER A 54 0.39 2.99 -0.07
CA SER A 54 -0.31 3.92 0.81
C SER A 54 -1.31 3.21 1.72
N ASP A 55 -2.09 2.27 1.19
CA ASP A 55 -3.05 1.49 1.98
C ASP A 55 -2.33 0.63 3.04
N ILE A 56 -1.22 -0.02 2.65
CA ILE A 56 -0.38 -0.75 3.59
C ILE A 56 0.18 0.19 4.66
N ALA A 57 0.70 1.36 4.30
CA ALA A 57 1.24 2.33 5.24
C ALA A 57 0.17 2.82 6.22
N PHE A 58 -1.04 3.09 5.72
CA PHE A 58 -2.18 3.48 6.53
C PHE A 58 -2.55 2.40 7.55
N LEU A 59 -2.65 1.15 7.11
CA LEU A 59 -2.98 0.02 7.98
C LEU A 59 -1.87 -0.34 8.98
N ALA A 60 -0.60 -0.13 8.60
CA ALA A 60 0.55 -0.40 9.47
C ALA A 60 0.82 0.73 10.47
N SER A 61 0.15 1.88 10.34
CA SER A 61 0.38 3.04 11.20
C SER A 61 0.03 2.70 12.66
N GLY A 62 0.97 2.96 13.57
CA GLY A 62 0.84 2.62 14.99
C GLY A 62 1.10 1.16 15.34
N ALA A 63 1.34 0.27 14.37
CA ALA A 63 1.59 -1.15 14.65
C ALA A 63 2.84 -1.37 15.53
N SER A 64 3.84 -0.49 15.47
CA SER A 64 5.02 -0.58 16.34
C SER A 64 4.75 -0.21 17.81
N SER A 65 3.60 0.39 18.12
CA SER A 65 3.26 0.97 19.43
C SER A 65 1.86 0.60 19.91
N ASP A 66 1.29 -0.50 19.41
CA ASP A 66 -0.07 -0.94 19.71
C ASP A 66 -0.17 -1.88 20.94
N ASP A 67 0.94 -2.15 21.61
CA ASP A 67 1.11 -3.10 22.72
C ASP A 67 0.64 -4.54 22.42
N ARG A 68 0.49 -4.90 21.15
CA ARG A 68 0.02 -6.24 20.71
C ARG A 68 1.14 -7.17 20.27
N HIS A 69 2.40 -6.80 20.48
CA HIS A 69 3.58 -7.58 20.07
C HIS A 69 3.74 -8.94 20.76
N ILE A 70 3.03 -9.17 21.86
CA ILE A 70 3.07 -10.41 22.63
C ILE A 70 1.75 -11.16 22.44
N LEU A 71 1.83 -12.33 21.81
CA LEU A 71 0.68 -13.21 21.64
C LEU A 71 0.28 -13.85 22.98
N ALA A 72 -1.03 -13.92 23.23
CA ALA A 72 -1.57 -14.66 24.38
C ALA A 72 -1.18 -16.16 24.35
N ASN A 73 -1.02 -16.72 23.14
CA ASN A 73 -0.49 -18.05 22.91
C ASN A 73 0.76 -17.95 22.04
N PRO A 74 1.97 -18.25 22.55
CA PRO A 74 3.23 -18.06 21.84
C PRO A 74 3.35 -18.94 20.58
N GLU A 75 2.52 -19.97 20.49
CA GLU A 75 2.51 -20.91 19.38
C GLU A 75 1.49 -20.55 18.28
N ASP A 76 0.78 -19.42 18.43
CA ASP A 76 -0.25 -18.96 17.49
C ASP A 76 0.30 -17.89 16.54
N PHE A 77 -0.54 -17.42 15.62
CA PHE A 77 -0.29 -16.24 14.80
C PHE A 77 -1.04 -15.04 15.30
N PHE A 78 -0.57 -13.87 14.88
CA PHE A 78 -1.32 -12.63 15.03
C PHE A 78 -2.69 -12.76 14.34
N PRO A 79 -3.79 -12.23 14.92
CA PRO A 79 -5.14 -12.33 14.35
C PRO A 79 -5.22 -11.90 12.88
N GLU A 80 -4.51 -10.84 12.51
CA GLU A 80 -4.46 -10.29 11.15
C GLU A 80 -3.91 -11.31 10.15
N PHE A 81 -3.01 -12.19 10.60
CA PHE A 81 -2.48 -13.26 9.77
C PHE A 81 -3.51 -14.38 9.53
N HIS A 82 -4.34 -14.69 10.54
CA HIS A 82 -5.46 -15.62 10.36
C HIS A 82 -6.49 -15.06 9.40
N GLU A 83 -6.87 -13.79 9.57
CA GLU A 83 -7.79 -13.10 8.66
C GLU A 83 -7.28 -13.11 7.22
N LEU A 84 -5.99 -12.81 7.00
CA LEU A 84 -5.37 -12.88 5.69
C LEU A 84 -5.36 -14.31 5.13
N TYR A 85 -5.16 -15.32 5.97
CA TYR A 85 -5.14 -16.71 5.53
C TYR A 85 -6.54 -17.21 5.13
N ASP A 86 -7.54 -16.93 5.97
CA ASP A 86 -8.89 -17.44 5.86
C ASP A 86 -9.73 -16.70 4.81
N SER A 87 -9.44 -15.42 4.57
CA SER A 87 -10.11 -14.62 3.53
C SER A 87 -9.67 -14.94 2.10
N LEU A 88 -8.53 -15.63 1.93
CA LEU A 88 -7.94 -15.90 0.62
C LEU A 88 -8.18 -17.34 0.14
N PRO A 89 -8.35 -17.57 -1.18
CA PRO A 89 -8.58 -18.90 -1.72
C PRO A 89 -7.50 -19.92 -1.35
N PHE A 90 -7.91 -21.15 -1.05
CA PHE A 90 -6.95 -22.24 -0.81
C PHE A 90 -6.08 -22.55 -2.03
N GLY A 91 -4.88 -23.06 -1.78
CA GLY A 91 -3.95 -23.51 -2.82
C GLY A 91 -3.08 -22.39 -3.40
N LYS A 92 -2.66 -22.56 -4.65
CA LYS A 92 -1.69 -21.68 -5.32
C LYS A 92 -2.15 -20.21 -5.40
N PRO A 93 -3.43 -19.89 -5.72
CA PRO A 93 -3.87 -18.49 -5.80
C PRO A 93 -3.68 -17.74 -4.48
N GLY A 94 -4.23 -18.23 -3.36
CA GLY A 94 -4.03 -17.56 -2.07
C GLY A 94 -2.58 -17.56 -1.59
N GLN A 95 -1.79 -18.60 -1.91
CA GLN A 95 -0.35 -18.58 -1.64
C GLN A 95 0.38 -17.47 -2.41
N THR A 96 0.04 -17.25 -3.68
CA THR A 96 0.58 -16.16 -4.49
C THR A 96 0.17 -14.82 -3.89
N THR A 97 -1.11 -14.60 -3.59
CA THR A 97 -1.60 -13.34 -3.02
C THR A 97 -0.97 -13.02 -1.67
N ARG A 98 -0.83 -13.99 -0.77
CA ARG A 98 -0.14 -13.79 0.52
C ARG A 98 1.34 -13.45 0.35
N ARG A 99 2.00 -14.06 -0.64
CA ARG A 99 3.39 -13.76 -0.96
C ARG A 99 3.53 -12.34 -1.50
N GLU A 100 2.67 -11.96 -2.44
CA GLU A 100 2.64 -10.61 -3.00
C GLU A 100 2.39 -9.56 -1.92
N TRP A 101 1.42 -9.80 -1.03
CA TRP A 101 1.18 -8.95 0.14
C TRP A 101 2.44 -8.78 1.01
N ALA A 102 3.08 -9.89 1.41
CA ALA A 102 4.30 -9.84 2.21
C ALA A 102 5.46 -9.12 1.50
N ASP A 103 5.64 -9.38 0.19
CA ASP A 103 6.65 -8.70 -0.62
C ASP A 103 6.36 -7.19 -0.73
N ASN A 104 5.09 -6.77 -0.80
CA ASN A 104 4.69 -5.35 -0.83
C ASN A 104 4.94 -4.64 0.50
N VAL A 105 4.61 -5.26 1.63
CA VAL A 105 4.93 -4.71 2.98
C VAL A 105 6.44 -4.52 3.13
N ARG A 106 7.23 -5.52 2.73
CA ARG A 106 8.70 -5.43 2.76
C ARG A 106 9.21 -4.31 1.85
N ASN A 107 8.71 -4.22 0.62
CA ASN A 107 9.15 -3.18 -0.32
C ASN A 107 8.84 -1.78 0.21
N LEU A 108 7.65 -1.57 0.78
CA LEU A 108 7.30 -0.31 1.44
C LEU A 108 8.28 0.03 2.56
N MET A 109 8.64 -0.93 3.42
CA MET A 109 9.63 -0.72 4.48
C MET A 109 10.98 -0.25 3.92
N PHE A 110 11.46 -0.85 2.82
CA PHE A 110 12.71 -0.43 2.17
C PHE A 110 12.61 0.94 1.48
N ASP A 111 11.45 1.27 0.91
CA ASP A 111 11.19 2.59 0.33
C ASP A 111 11.18 3.67 1.41
N LEU A 112 10.57 3.40 2.57
CA LEU A 112 10.58 4.30 3.72
C LEU A 112 11.98 4.48 4.29
N ALA A 113 12.75 3.41 4.44
CA ALA A 113 14.17 3.49 4.84
C ALA A 113 14.98 4.35 3.87
N THR A 114 14.77 4.17 2.56
CA THR A 114 15.42 5.00 1.53
C THR A 114 15.05 6.47 1.63
N LYS A 115 13.78 6.77 1.91
CA LYS A 115 13.33 8.14 2.11
C LYS A 115 13.91 8.74 3.38
N HIS A 116 14.01 7.95 4.44
CA HIS A 116 14.63 8.36 5.70
C HIS A 116 16.11 8.71 5.50
N ASP A 117 16.90 7.82 4.88
CA ASP A 117 18.31 8.05 4.59
C ASP A 117 18.53 9.29 3.71
N ARG A 118 17.69 9.48 2.68
CA ARG A 118 17.78 10.67 1.81
C ARG A 118 17.42 11.98 2.50
N SER A 119 16.53 11.95 3.49
CA SER A 119 16.08 13.15 4.20
C SER A 119 17.00 13.53 5.35
N THR A 120 17.69 12.56 5.95
CA THR A 120 18.56 12.76 7.11
C THR A 120 20.06 12.73 6.76
N GLY A 121 20.43 12.19 5.60
CA GLY A 121 21.83 11.87 5.27
C GLY A 121 22.37 10.65 6.04
N GLY A 122 21.50 9.90 6.72
CA GLY A 122 21.87 8.70 7.47
C GLY A 122 22.04 7.45 6.60
N THR A 123 22.38 6.34 7.25
CA THR A 123 22.47 5.01 6.65
C THR A 123 21.62 4.04 7.46
N THR A 124 20.60 3.48 6.81
CA THR A 124 19.74 2.46 7.39
C THR A 124 20.16 1.06 6.91
N PHE A 125 20.19 0.10 7.82
CA PHE A 125 20.50 -1.30 7.53
C PHE A 125 19.35 -2.19 8.02
N ILE A 126 18.67 -2.88 7.10
CA ILE A 126 17.54 -3.75 7.43
C ILE A 126 17.81 -5.16 6.92
N VAL A 127 17.66 -6.15 7.78
CA VAL A 127 17.77 -7.57 7.45
C VAL A 127 16.42 -8.22 7.67
N HIS A 128 15.80 -8.72 6.59
CA HIS A 128 14.55 -9.45 6.66
C HIS A 128 14.77 -10.91 6.30
N ILE A 129 14.29 -11.82 7.15
CA ILE A 129 14.31 -13.27 6.90
C ILE A 129 12.88 -13.76 6.78
N LYS A 130 12.59 -14.43 5.67
CA LYS A 130 11.30 -15.10 5.48
C LYS A 130 11.21 -16.29 6.43
N GLY A 131 10.12 -16.37 7.21
CA GLY A 131 9.84 -17.54 8.03
C GLY A 131 9.56 -18.81 7.22
N THR A 132 9.26 -18.68 5.92
CA THR A 132 8.98 -19.82 5.03
C THR A 132 10.25 -20.39 4.38
N THR A 133 10.29 -21.71 4.25
CA THR A 133 11.31 -22.45 3.48
C THR A 133 10.64 -23.50 2.60
N ILE A 134 11.41 -24.10 1.69
CA ILE A 134 10.95 -25.26 0.92
C ILE A 134 10.49 -26.35 1.91
N PRO A 135 9.30 -26.94 1.73
CA PRO A 135 8.83 -28.02 2.58
C PRO A 135 9.88 -29.12 2.72
N ASN A 136 10.06 -29.63 3.96
CA ASN A 136 11.02 -30.67 4.32
C ASN A 136 12.51 -30.33 4.08
N ALA A 137 12.85 -29.10 3.69
CA ALA A 137 14.26 -28.70 3.63
C ALA A 137 14.89 -28.75 5.03
N PRO A 138 16.16 -29.17 5.16
CA PRO A 138 16.85 -29.15 6.44
C PRO A 138 16.94 -27.71 6.98
N LEU A 139 16.81 -27.56 8.30
CA LEU A 139 16.95 -26.28 9.00
C LEU A 139 18.44 -25.97 9.21
N VAL A 140 19.08 -25.53 8.14
CA VAL A 140 20.49 -25.16 8.12
C VAL A 140 20.63 -23.80 7.43
N PRO A 141 21.62 -22.97 7.82
CA PRO A 141 21.73 -21.59 7.32
C PRO A 141 21.76 -21.50 5.78
N GLU A 142 22.40 -22.47 5.12
CA GLU A 142 22.60 -22.52 3.67
C GLU A 142 21.29 -22.62 2.88
N ARG A 143 20.19 -22.99 3.55
CA ARG A 143 18.84 -23.06 2.98
C ARG A 143 18.05 -21.77 3.16
N LEU A 144 18.57 -20.83 3.95
CA LEU A 144 17.94 -19.57 4.25
C LEU A 144 18.49 -18.47 3.33
N LYS A 145 17.65 -17.47 3.11
CA LYS A 145 17.99 -16.26 2.39
C LYS A 145 17.53 -15.08 3.22
N ALA A 146 18.40 -14.09 3.34
CA ALA A 146 18.07 -12.81 3.93
C ALA A 146 17.93 -11.76 2.81
N GLU A 147 16.83 -11.03 2.87
CA GLU A 147 16.56 -9.88 2.02
C GLU A 147 17.04 -8.64 2.78
N VAL A 148 18.10 -8.02 2.26
CA VAL A 148 18.85 -6.98 2.98
C VAL A 148 18.72 -5.66 2.24
N TYR A 149 18.31 -4.62 2.96
CA TYR A 149 18.40 -3.25 2.51
C TYR A 149 19.68 -2.60 3.03
N LEU A 150 20.45 -1.99 2.13
CA LEU A 150 21.59 -1.14 2.48
C LEU A 150 21.87 -0.16 1.32
N PRO A 151 22.13 1.14 1.57
CA PRO A 151 22.45 2.08 0.50
C PRO A 151 23.69 1.65 -0.31
N PRO A 152 23.61 1.50 -1.65
CA PRO A 152 24.75 1.06 -2.45
C PRO A 152 25.93 2.02 -2.39
N GLN A 153 25.67 3.32 -2.23
CA GLN A 153 26.70 4.34 -2.10
C GLN A 153 27.57 4.10 -0.85
N PHE A 154 26.93 3.77 0.28
CA PHE A 154 27.63 3.46 1.53
C PHE A 154 28.57 2.27 1.36
N LEU A 155 28.12 1.19 0.71
CA LEU A 155 28.97 0.03 0.44
C LEU A 155 30.13 0.34 -0.52
N ALA A 156 29.94 1.25 -1.46
CA ALA A 156 30.98 1.66 -2.39
C ALA A 156 32.06 2.52 -1.72
N GLU A 157 31.66 3.37 -0.77
CA GLU A 157 32.54 4.23 0.00
C GLU A 157 33.30 3.49 1.12
N HIS A 158 32.72 2.40 1.63
CA HIS A 158 33.25 1.63 2.76
C HIS A 158 33.49 0.14 2.44
N PRO A 159 34.40 -0.19 1.49
CA PRO A 159 34.72 -1.58 1.14
C PRO A 159 35.27 -2.40 2.32
N GLU A 160 35.92 -1.75 3.29
CA GLU A 160 36.42 -2.37 4.52
C GLU A 160 35.31 -2.96 5.40
N LEU A 161 34.07 -2.46 5.28
CA LEU A 161 32.93 -2.94 6.04
C LEU A 161 32.24 -4.15 5.42
N HIS A 162 32.61 -4.58 4.21
CA HIS A 162 31.95 -5.70 3.52
C HIS A 162 31.98 -7.00 4.34
N GLN A 163 33.11 -7.30 4.97
CA GLN A 163 33.24 -8.48 5.85
C GLN A 163 32.33 -8.37 7.07
N THR A 164 32.26 -7.19 7.69
CA THR A 164 31.39 -6.93 8.84
C THR A 164 29.92 -7.06 8.47
N VAL A 165 29.50 -6.47 7.34
CA VAL A 165 28.12 -6.56 6.86
C VAL A 165 27.75 -8.02 6.58
N ALA A 166 28.58 -8.76 5.85
CA ALA A 166 28.32 -10.16 5.55
C ALA A 166 28.26 -11.02 6.83
N TYR A 167 29.15 -10.76 7.79
CA TYR A 167 29.13 -11.42 9.10
C TYR A 167 27.85 -11.11 9.90
N LEU A 168 27.41 -9.86 9.93
CA LEU A 168 26.17 -9.46 10.60
C LEU A 168 24.97 -10.16 9.98
N VAL A 169 24.85 -10.16 8.64
CA VAL A 169 23.76 -10.86 7.95
C VAL A 169 23.80 -12.35 8.24
N GLN A 170 24.97 -12.98 8.18
CA GLN A 170 25.13 -14.39 8.50
C GLN A 170 24.74 -14.70 9.95
N THR A 171 25.14 -13.85 10.89
CA THR A 171 24.78 -13.99 12.31
C THR A 171 23.27 -13.91 12.50
N VAL A 172 22.60 -12.98 11.81
CA VAL A 172 21.13 -12.90 11.81
C VAL A 172 20.49 -14.16 11.20
N ILE A 173 21.04 -14.71 10.11
CA ILE A 173 20.57 -15.96 9.51
C ILE A 173 20.67 -17.13 10.50
N GLU A 174 21.84 -17.30 11.14
CA GLU A 174 22.11 -18.40 12.06
C GLU A 174 21.28 -18.28 13.34
N GLN A 175 21.30 -17.11 13.98
CA GLN A 175 20.77 -16.91 15.33
C GLN A 175 19.28 -16.56 15.35
N ILE A 176 18.78 -15.88 14.32
CA ILE A 176 17.37 -15.42 14.26
C ILE A 176 16.61 -16.19 13.18
N GLY A 177 17.21 -16.35 12.00
CA GLY A 177 16.56 -16.98 10.85
C GLY A 177 16.15 -18.43 11.10
N ILE A 178 17.08 -19.25 11.63
CA ILE A 178 16.78 -20.66 11.89
C ILE A 178 15.64 -20.84 12.89
N PRO A 179 15.68 -20.21 14.09
CA PRO A 179 14.54 -20.25 15.01
C PRO A 179 13.24 -19.75 14.38
N THR A 180 13.28 -18.64 13.64
CA THR A 180 12.09 -18.08 12.98
C THR A 180 11.43 -19.09 12.04
N VAL A 181 12.21 -19.81 11.24
CA VAL A 181 11.68 -20.84 10.34
C VAL A 181 11.22 -22.08 11.09
N ALA A 182 11.93 -22.48 12.15
CA ALA A 182 11.53 -23.60 13.00
C ALA A 182 10.15 -23.33 13.64
N ASP A 183 9.99 -22.16 14.25
CA ASP A 183 8.75 -21.71 14.88
C ASP A 183 7.63 -21.62 13.86
N TRP A 184 7.86 -20.96 12.72
CA TRP A 184 6.86 -20.89 11.65
C TRP A 184 6.39 -22.28 11.21
N ARG A 185 7.31 -23.24 11.00
CA ARG A 185 6.95 -24.62 10.65
C ARG A 185 6.11 -25.29 11.74
N HIS A 186 6.48 -25.12 13.00
CA HIS A 186 5.75 -25.68 14.13
C HIS A 186 4.32 -25.14 14.19
N ARG A 187 4.18 -23.81 14.18
CA ARG A 187 2.89 -23.12 14.28
C ARG A 187 1.97 -23.43 13.09
N VAL A 188 2.50 -23.46 11.86
CA VAL A 188 1.73 -23.82 10.65
C VAL A 188 1.16 -25.24 10.72
N GLN A 189 1.99 -26.21 11.15
CA GLN A 189 1.54 -27.60 11.29
C GLN A 189 0.42 -27.73 12.30
N ARG A 190 0.49 -26.94 13.37
CA ARG A 190 -0.49 -26.94 14.45
C ARG A 190 -1.81 -26.29 14.03
N VAL A 191 -1.75 -25.09 13.45
CA VAL A 191 -2.92 -24.27 13.11
C VAL A 191 -3.65 -24.83 11.89
N TRP A 192 -2.95 -24.95 10.75
CA TRP A 192 -3.59 -25.29 9.48
C TRP A 192 -3.47 -26.76 9.08
N LYS A 193 -2.84 -27.61 9.91
CA LYS A 193 -2.65 -29.05 9.66
C LYS A 193 -2.15 -29.33 8.23
N THR A 194 -1.31 -28.44 7.70
CA THR A 194 -0.87 -28.53 6.31
C THR A 194 -0.14 -29.85 6.12
N ARG A 195 -0.64 -30.67 5.19
CA ARG A 195 0.04 -31.92 4.80
C ARG A 195 1.42 -31.54 4.27
N GLN A 196 2.47 -32.02 4.92
CA GLN A 196 3.83 -31.90 4.39
C GLN A 196 3.83 -32.55 3.00
N GLN A 197 4.07 -31.75 1.98
CA GLN A 197 4.24 -32.26 0.63
C GLN A 197 5.66 -32.81 0.52
N ASP A 198 5.80 -34.03 0.02
CA ASP A 198 7.10 -34.62 -0.34
C ASP A 198 7.68 -33.82 -1.51
N GLY A 199 8.39 -32.75 -1.18
CA GLY A 199 9.07 -31.90 -2.14
C GLY A 199 10.49 -32.39 -2.37
N TRP A 200 10.89 -32.47 -3.64
CA TRP A 200 12.30 -32.58 -3.98
C TRP A 200 13.05 -31.33 -3.49
N VAL A 201 14.07 -31.53 -2.65
CA VAL A 201 14.91 -30.45 -2.16
C VAL A 201 16.10 -30.31 -3.10
N ALA A 202 16.13 -29.23 -3.88
CA ALA A 202 17.24 -28.92 -4.79
C ALA A 202 18.59 -28.88 -4.05
N PRO A 203 19.74 -29.16 -4.66
CA PRO A 203 21.05 -28.90 -4.06
C PRO A 203 21.21 -27.41 -3.69
N VAL A 204 21.98 -27.10 -2.63
CA VAL A 204 22.32 -25.71 -2.30
C VAL A 204 23.46 -25.24 -3.19
N VAL A 205 23.31 -24.05 -3.76
CA VAL A 205 24.42 -23.33 -4.39
C VAL A 205 24.95 -22.34 -3.36
N LEU A 206 26.18 -22.55 -2.90
CA LEU A 206 26.80 -21.66 -1.91
C LEU A 206 27.15 -20.31 -2.54
N PRO A 207 26.96 -19.19 -1.82
CA PRO A 207 27.39 -17.87 -2.30
C PRO A 207 28.90 -17.84 -2.48
N THR A 208 29.36 -17.27 -3.60
CA THR A 208 30.79 -17.07 -3.87
C THR A 208 31.27 -15.67 -3.51
N ALA A 209 30.40 -14.67 -3.57
CA ALA A 209 30.70 -13.29 -3.23
C ALA A 209 30.30 -13.00 -1.79
N LEU A 210 31.15 -12.24 -1.08
CA LEU A 210 30.92 -11.80 0.29
C LEU A 210 29.68 -10.90 0.40
N ILE A 211 29.59 -9.91 -0.51
CA ILE A 211 28.40 -9.10 -0.72
C ILE A 211 27.85 -9.48 -2.10
N PRO A 212 26.60 -9.98 -2.20
CA PRO A 212 25.99 -10.28 -3.47
C PRO A 212 25.76 -9.00 -4.28
N SER A 213 25.60 -9.13 -5.59
CA SER A 213 25.13 -7.99 -6.40
C SER A 213 23.68 -7.62 -6.01
N PRO A 214 23.29 -6.34 -6.13
CA PRO A 214 21.91 -5.93 -5.88
C PRO A 214 20.95 -6.65 -6.83
N LEU A 215 19.71 -6.92 -6.38
CA LEU A 215 18.72 -7.67 -7.16
C LEU A 215 18.43 -7.03 -8.53
N THR A 216 18.40 -5.71 -8.57
CA THR A 216 18.28 -4.95 -9.83
C THR A 216 19.38 -3.91 -9.89
N PRO A 217 19.84 -3.55 -11.11
CA PRO A 217 20.77 -2.44 -11.24
C PRO A 217 20.16 -1.18 -10.63
N ARG A 218 20.86 -0.58 -9.65
CA ARG A 218 20.43 0.60 -8.87
C ARG A 218 19.42 0.37 -7.75
N SER A 219 19.10 -0.88 -7.37
CA SER A 219 18.41 -1.12 -6.10
C SER A 219 19.37 -1.09 -4.92
N ALA A 220 18.83 -0.78 -3.75
CA ALA A 220 19.46 -0.95 -2.44
C ALA A 220 19.12 -2.31 -1.81
N LEU A 221 18.55 -3.23 -2.59
CA LEU A 221 18.09 -4.53 -2.12
C LEU A 221 19.07 -5.62 -2.56
N TYR A 222 19.50 -6.42 -1.61
CA TYR A 222 20.46 -7.52 -1.75
C TYR A 222 19.82 -8.82 -1.26
N LEU A 223 20.19 -9.95 -1.87
CA LEU A 223 19.75 -11.28 -1.44
C LEU A 223 20.95 -12.09 -0.98
N PHE A 224 21.15 -12.12 0.34
CA PHE A 224 22.21 -12.91 0.95
C PHE A 224 21.74 -14.35 1.12
N GLY A 225 22.51 -15.31 0.61
CA GLY A 225 22.35 -16.72 0.96
C GLY A 225 23.14 -17.04 2.22
N GLY A 226 22.62 -17.91 3.07
CA GLY A 226 23.39 -18.35 4.24
C GLY A 226 24.60 -19.21 3.87
N HIS A 227 25.59 -19.18 4.74
CA HIS A 227 26.80 -20.01 4.70
C HIS A 227 26.76 -21.11 5.78
N PRO A 228 27.51 -22.22 5.64
CA PRO A 228 27.71 -23.16 6.72
C PRO A 228 28.15 -22.46 8.02
N PHE A 229 27.68 -23.00 9.15
CA PHE A 229 27.96 -22.44 10.47
C PHE A 229 29.45 -22.14 10.67
N GLY A 230 29.75 -20.92 11.11
CA GLY A 230 31.11 -20.50 11.43
C GLY A 230 32.04 -20.35 10.22
N GLN A 231 31.55 -20.44 8.98
CA GLN A 231 32.38 -20.19 7.80
C GLN A 231 32.78 -18.71 7.70
N LEU A 232 31.85 -17.81 8.01
CA LEU A 232 32.12 -16.38 8.11
C LEU A 232 32.45 -16.07 9.56
N THR A 233 33.73 -16.10 9.90
CA THR A 233 34.23 -15.50 11.13
C THR A 233 34.65 -14.07 10.84
N LEU A 234 34.36 -13.16 11.78
CA LEU A 234 35.13 -11.92 11.81
C LEU A 234 36.60 -12.31 11.98
N PRO A 235 37.53 -11.69 11.23
CA PRO A 235 38.93 -11.80 11.60
C PRO A 235 39.02 -11.45 13.08
N ALA A 236 39.66 -12.33 13.88
CA ALA A 236 39.90 -12.08 15.29
C ALA A 236 40.39 -10.64 15.40
N PRO A 237 39.80 -9.78 16.27
CA PRO A 237 40.01 -8.35 16.29
C PRO A 237 41.51 -8.14 16.22
N THR A 238 41.98 -7.84 15.02
CA THR A 238 43.40 -7.83 14.79
C THR A 238 43.83 -6.69 15.69
N THR A 239 44.84 -6.91 16.53
CA THR A 239 45.63 -5.83 17.13
C THR A 239 46.32 -4.95 16.07
N GLY A 240 45.83 -4.99 14.83
CA GLY A 240 45.47 -3.86 14.00
C GLY A 240 45.96 -2.53 14.54
N PRO A 241 46.79 -1.82 13.75
CA PRO A 241 47.33 -0.54 14.17
C PRO A 241 46.17 0.34 14.61
N THR A 242 46.29 0.91 15.81
CA THR A 242 45.46 1.99 16.33
C THR A 242 45.02 2.84 15.15
N LEU A 243 43.72 2.85 14.82
CA LEU A 243 43.16 3.60 13.69
C LEU A 243 43.88 4.95 13.62
N PRO A 244 44.75 5.19 12.62
CA PRO A 244 45.58 6.39 12.60
C PRO A 244 44.66 7.58 12.37
N GLY A 245 44.28 8.24 13.47
CA GLY A 245 43.30 9.34 13.45
C GLY A 245 42.24 9.27 14.55
N LEU A 246 42.00 8.13 15.18
CA LEU A 246 41.32 8.10 16.48
C LEU A 246 42.38 8.32 17.55
N ALA A 247 42.89 9.56 17.62
CA ALA A 247 43.51 10.02 18.85
C ALA A 247 42.52 9.73 19.99
N PRO A 248 42.98 9.30 21.18
CA PRO A 248 42.12 9.25 22.35
C PRO A 248 41.37 10.58 22.40
N VAL A 249 40.03 10.53 22.44
CA VAL A 249 39.16 11.71 22.39
C VAL A 249 39.78 12.73 23.33
N ASN A 250 40.26 13.83 22.76
CA ASN A 250 41.02 14.80 23.52
C ASN A 250 40.03 15.38 24.55
N ASP A 251 40.45 15.62 25.79
CA ASP A 251 39.55 16.18 26.81
C ASP A 251 38.92 17.52 26.34
N ARG A 252 39.54 18.18 25.35
CA ARG A 252 38.98 19.33 24.62
C ARG A 252 37.78 19.01 23.73
N ASP A 253 37.75 17.85 23.07
CA ASP A 253 36.60 17.44 22.24
C ASP A 253 35.42 17.03 23.12
N ILE A 254 35.69 16.47 24.31
CA ILE A 254 34.66 16.25 25.35
C ILE A 254 34.11 17.59 25.86
N ALA A 255 34.96 18.60 26.05
CA ALA A 255 34.51 19.94 26.45
C ALA A 255 33.62 20.64 25.40
N VAL A 256 33.76 20.32 24.11
CA VAL A 256 32.81 20.80 23.07
C VAL A 256 31.44 20.15 23.24
N PHE A 257 31.39 18.88 23.67
CA PHE A 257 30.12 18.24 24.02
C PHE A 257 29.51 18.80 25.31
N ASP A 258 30.32 19.22 26.29
CA ASP A 258 29.84 19.88 27.52
C ASP A 258 29.29 21.29 27.23
N ASP A 259 29.92 22.07 26.34
CA ASP A 259 29.43 23.40 25.91
C ASP A 259 28.15 23.29 25.04
N VAL A 260 28.03 22.20 24.26
CA VAL A 260 26.78 21.83 23.58
C VAL A 260 25.72 21.39 24.59
N LEU A 261 26.09 20.64 25.65
CA LEU A 261 25.17 20.24 26.72
C LEU A 261 24.66 21.46 27.53
N GLU A 262 25.50 22.45 27.80
CA GLU A 262 25.10 23.74 28.42
C GLU A 262 24.17 24.54 27.48
N HIS A 263 24.37 24.49 26.16
CA HIS A 263 23.39 25.04 25.21
C HIS A 263 22.08 24.22 25.13
N TYR A 264 22.09 22.95 25.56
CA TYR A 264 20.90 22.11 25.72
C TYR A 264 20.19 22.33 27.08
N GLU A 265 20.73 23.09 28.03
CA GLU A 265 19.96 23.51 29.22
C GLU A 265 18.83 24.49 28.86
N SER A 266 18.77 24.97 27.61
CA SER A 266 17.59 25.63 27.03
C SER A 266 16.51 24.65 26.54
N LEU A 267 16.51 23.39 26.98
CA LEU A 267 15.44 22.41 26.70
C LEU A 267 14.10 22.75 27.38
N ASP A 268 14.06 23.71 28.30
CA ASP A 268 12.79 24.18 28.90
C ASP A 268 11.80 24.72 27.86
N GLN A 269 12.30 25.29 26.75
CA GLN A 269 11.44 25.78 25.67
C GLN A 269 10.70 24.66 24.90
N PRO A 270 11.38 23.61 24.40
CA PRO A 270 10.68 22.51 23.74
C PRO A 270 9.76 21.72 24.69
N PHE A 271 10.08 21.58 25.98
CA PHE A 271 9.17 20.95 26.93
C PHE A 271 7.92 21.80 27.20
N SER A 272 8.07 23.11 27.40
CA SER A 272 6.92 24.03 27.55
C SER A 272 6.03 24.03 26.31
N ARG A 273 6.64 23.96 25.11
CA ARG A 273 5.91 23.87 23.84
C ARG A 273 5.21 22.52 23.66
N ALA A 274 5.80 21.43 24.14
CA ALA A 274 5.18 20.11 24.11
C ALA A 274 3.94 20.06 25.02
N GLU A 275 4.01 20.65 26.21
CA GLU A 275 2.88 20.75 27.15
C GLU A 275 1.74 21.62 26.57
N GLU A 276 2.07 22.74 25.90
CA GLU A 276 1.08 23.57 25.21
C GLU A 276 0.39 22.81 24.05
N LEU A 277 1.16 22.06 23.25
CA LEU A 277 0.61 21.22 22.18
C LEU A 277 -0.24 20.06 22.73
N GLU A 278 0.10 19.51 23.89
CA GLU A 278 -0.71 18.49 24.56
C GLU A 278 -2.04 19.06 25.04
N ALA A 279 -2.03 20.27 25.62
CA ALA A 279 -3.24 21.00 26.01
C ALA A 279 -4.13 21.36 24.80
N GLU A 280 -3.54 21.78 23.68
CA GLU A 280 -4.27 22.06 22.43
C GLU A 280 -4.91 20.78 21.87
N ASN A 281 -4.17 19.66 21.88
CA ASN A 281 -4.71 18.37 21.46
C ASN A 281 -5.88 17.91 22.34
N GLU A 282 -5.84 18.16 23.65
CA GLU A 282 -6.95 17.81 24.54
C GLU A 282 -8.21 18.63 24.22
N VAL A 283 -8.07 19.93 23.94
CA VAL A 283 -9.18 20.78 23.48
C VAL A 283 -9.77 20.26 22.16
N LEU A 284 -8.92 19.83 21.22
CA LEU A 284 -9.38 19.24 19.96
C LEU A 284 -10.12 17.92 20.17
N ARG A 285 -9.67 17.07 21.10
CA ARG A 285 -10.37 15.81 21.44
C ARG A 285 -11.76 16.08 22.01
N ILE A 286 -11.87 16.98 22.98
CA ILE A 286 -13.17 17.38 23.57
C ILE A 286 -14.11 17.95 22.50
N THR A 287 -13.57 18.74 21.56
CA THR A 287 -14.34 19.31 20.46
C THR A 287 -14.83 18.22 19.50
N LEU A 288 -13.98 17.25 19.17
CA LEU A 288 -14.34 16.12 18.31
C LEU A 288 -15.43 15.26 18.93
N ASP A 289 -15.32 14.94 20.23
CA ASP A 289 -16.33 14.18 20.96
C ASP A 289 -17.68 14.92 21.01
N SER A 290 -17.64 16.25 21.17
CA SER A 290 -18.83 17.10 21.13
C SER A 290 -19.51 17.08 19.76
N LEU A 291 -18.73 17.14 18.67
CA LEU A 291 -19.24 17.05 17.30
C LEU A 291 -19.81 15.65 16.98
N GLN A 292 -19.17 14.59 17.47
CA GLN A 292 -19.68 13.23 17.32
C GLN A 292 -21.00 13.06 18.07
N SER A 293 -21.09 13.54 19.31
CA SER A 293 -22.33 13.53 20.09
C SER A 293 -23.46 14.30 19.40
N LEU A 294 -23.16 15.47 18.84
CA LEU A 294 -24.11 16.26 18.07
C LEU A 294 -24.59 15.51 16.81
N ASN A 295 -23.67 14.89 16.07
CA ASN A 295 -24.01 14.10 14.88
C ASN A 295 -24.92 12.92 15.23
N THR A 296 -24.62 12.19 16.32
CA THR A 296 -25.49 11.11 16.82
C THR A 296 -26.88 11.64 17.19
N SER A 297 -26.96 12.79 17.87
CA SER A 297 -28.25 13.42 18.19
C SER A 297 -29.04 13.78 16.93
N MET A 298 -28.39 14.37 15.93
CA MET A 298 -29.03 14.71 14.66
C MET A 298 -29.54 13.45 13.94
N GLN A 299 -28.78 12.37 13.92
CA GLN A 299 -29.20 11.11 13.31
C GLN A 299 -30.44 10.52 13.99
N VAL A 300 -30.53 10.61 15.32
CA VAL A 300 -31.72 10.19 16.07
C VAL A 300 -32.93 11.05 15.68
N ASP A 301 -32.78 12.37 15.63
CA ASP A 301 -33.85 13.29 15.21
C ASP A 301 -34.32 13.01 13.77
N TYR A 302 -33.39 12.72 12.84
CA TYR A 302 -33.73 12.34 11.47
C TYR A 302 -34.53 11.04 11.41
N GLN A 303 -34.12 10.01 12.16
CA GLN A 303 -34.85 8.74 12.22
C GLN A 303 -36.25 8.91 12.80
N ASP A 304 -36.41 9.74 13.84
CA ASP A 304 -37.71 10.01 14.43
C ASP A 304 -38.62 10.79 13.48
N ARG A 305 -38.07 11.76 12.73
CA ARG A 305 -38.80 12.45 11.66
C ARG A 305 -39.23 11.50 10.55
N GLU A 306 -38.36 10.59 10.14
CA GLU A 306 -38.68 9.57 9.13
C GLU A 306 -39.81 8.64 9.61
N ARG A 307 -39.76 8.19 10.88
CA ARG A 307 -40.83 7.39 11.48
C ARG A 307 -42.17 8.11 11.49
N LEU A 308 -42.19 9.41 11.81
CA LEU A 308 -43.41 10.23 11.77
C LEU A 308 -43.98 10.34 10.36
N LEU A 309 -43.14 10.63 9.37
CA LEU A 309 -43.56 10.70 7.95
C LEU A 309 -44.11 9.36 7.45
N ASN A 310 -43.45 8.25 7.81
CA ASN A 310 -43.93 6.91 7.45
C ASN A 310 -45.26 6.57 8.13
N ALA A 311 -45.46 6.97 9.39
CA ALA A 311 -46.74 6.80 10.09
C ALA A 311 -47.86 7.61 9.41
N GLU A 312 -47.58 8.84 8.99
CA GLU A 312 -48.54 9.69 8.27
C GLU A 312 -48.88 9.11 6.89
N LEU A 313 -47.88 8.62 6.15
CA LEU A 313 -48.07 7.95 4.86
C LEU A 313 -48.95 6.71 4.99
N ASN A 314 -48.72 5.89 6.02
CA ASN A 314 -49.53 4.71 6.31
C ASN A 314 -50.99 5.08 6.66
N LEU A 315 -51.19 6.16 7.43
CA LEU A 315 -52.52 6.67 7.75
C LEU A 315 -53.27 7.14 6.49
N MET A 316 -52.60 7.91 5.63
CA MET A 316 -53.18 8.36 4.35
C MET A 316 -53.52 7.18 3.44
N THR A 317 -52.63 6.20 3.35
CA THR A 317 -52.83 4.99 2.55
C THR A 317 -54.05 4.20 3.05
N SER A 318 -54.20 4.04 4.36
CA SER A 318 -55.38 3.40 4.97
C SER A 318 -56.67 4.14 4.62
N LYS A 319 -56.65 5.48 4.66
CA LYS A 319 -57.80 6.32 4.32
C LYS A 319 -58.20 6.21 2.85
N ILE A 320 -57.23 6.11 1.93
CA ILE A 320 -57.49 5.86 0.50
C ILE A 320 -58.23 4.52 0.34
N HIS A 321 -57.72 3.45 0.94
CA HIS A 321 -58.37 2.13 0.88
C HIS A 321 -59.79 2.16 1.46
N GLN A 322 -60.02 2.92 2.54
CA GLN A 322 -61.35 3.10 3.11
C GLN A 322 -62.31 3.79 2.13
N LEU A 323 -61.86 4.85 1.47
CA LEU A 323 -62.66 5.59 0.47
C LEU A 323 -62.94 4.73 -0.77
N GLU A 324 -61.96 3.96 -1.26
CA GLU A 324 -62.15 3.02 -2.37
C GLU A 324 -63.20 1.95 -2.04
N ASN A 325 -63.17 1.41 -0.83
CA ASN A 325 -64.17 0.45 -0.35
C ASN A 325 -65.57 1.08 -0.27
N GLN A 326 -65.69 2.32 0.21
CA GLN A 326 -66.96 3.06 0.21
C GLN A 326 -67.49 3.26 -1.21
N LEU A 327 -66.64 3.71 -2.14
CA LEU A 327 -67.00 3.88 -3.55
C LEU A 327 -67.47 2.56 -4.19
N ARG A 328 -66.81 1.44 -3.86
CA ARG A 328 -67.20 0.11 -4.34
C ARG A 328 -68.58 -0.28 -3.84
N LEU A 329 -68.89 -0.02 -2.57
CA LEU A 329 -70.22 -0.29 -1.99
C LEU A 329 -71.31 0.57 -2.64
N THR A 330 -71.05 1.86 -2.87
CA THR A 330 -72.01 2.75 -3.58
C THR A 330 -72.25 2.30 -5.02
N ARG A 331 -71.21 1.79 -5.71
CA ARG A 331 -71.32 1.33 -7.11
C ARG A 331 -72.24 0.12 -7.28
N VAL A 332 -72.30 -0.76 -6.27
CA VAL A 332 -73.16 -1.96 -6.27
C VAL A 332 -74.65 -1.62 -6.09
N GLN A 333 -74.97 -0.45 -5.52
CA GLN A 333 -76.35 -0.01 -5.28
C GLN A 333 -76.99 0.75 -6.46
N LEU A 334 -76.25 1.00 -7.54
CA LEU A 334 -76.82 1.57 -8.75
C LEU A 334 -77.67 0.50 -9.49
N PRO A 335 -78.95 0.79 -9.81
CA PRO A 335 -79.80 -0.14 -10.52
C PRO A 335 -79.20 -0.49 -11.89
N PRO A 336 -79.36 -1.73 -12.38
CA PRO A 336 -78.81 -2.15 -13.67
C PRO A 336 -79.33 -1.23 -14.77
N ARG A 337 -78.41 -0.52 -15.44
CA ARG A 337 -78.74 0.21 -16.67
C ARG A 337 -79.28 -0.81 -17.68
N GLY A 338 -80.53 -0.61 -18.09
CA GLY A 338 -81.19 -1.42 -19.11
C GLY A 338 -80.40 -1.46 -20.43
N PRO A 339 -80.74 -2.41 -21.31
CA PRO A 339 -80.00 -2.69 -22.53
C PRO A 339 -79.96 -1.45 -23.44
N VAL A 340 -78.77 -0.88 -23.60
CA VAL A 340 -78.52 0.17 -24.59
C VAL A 340 -78.41 -0.52 -25.95
N SER A 341 -79.37 -0.16 -26.80
CA SER A 341 -79.52 -0.59 -28.18
C SER A 341 -78.27 -0.30 -29.00
N SER A 342 -77.95 -1.26 -29.86
CA SER A 342 -76.88 -1.30 -30.85
C SER A 342 -76.82 -0.04 -31.71
N GLN A 343 -75.64 0.58 -31.84
CA GLN A 343 -75.35 1.39 -33.01
C GLN A 343 -73.93 1.13 -33.53
N GLU A 344 -73.95 0.62 -34.75
CA GLU A 344 -72.94 0.40 -35.79
C GLU A 344 -71.51 0.90 -35.57
N ALA A 345 -70.59 -0.05 -35.82
CA ALA A 345 -69.18 0.16 -36.09
C ALA A 345 -68.94 0.83 -37.46
N PRO A 346 -67.77 1.45 -37.63
CA PRO A 346 -67.01 1.33 -38.86
C PRO A 346 -65.68 0.59 -38.64
N SER A 347 -65.45 -0.38 -39.52
CA SER A 347 -64.17 -0.91 -40.05
C SER A 347 -63.00 0.09 -40.01
N THR A 348 -61.72 -0.20 -39.76
CA THR A 348 -60.74 -1.25 -40.18
C THR A 348 -59.37 -0.79 -39.56
N PRO A 349 -58.15 -1.36 -39.82
CA PRO A 349 -57.71 -2.72 -40.14
C PRO A 349 -56.48 -3.22 -39.29
N ALA A 350 -56.14 -4.50 -39.51
CA ALA A 350 -54.80 -5.12 -39.46
C ALA A 350 -54.04 -5.18 -38.12
N ARG A 351 -54.25 -6.29 -37.41
CA ARG A 351 -53.44 -6.76 -36.27
C ARG A 351 -52.24 -7.56 -36.78
N ARG A 352 -51.04 -7.06 -36.48
CA ARG A 352 -49.75 -7.77 -36.63
C ARG A 352 -49.65 -8.88 -35.57
N PRO A 353 -49.14 -10.09 -35.88
CA PRO A 353 -48.96 -11.14 -34.87
C PRO A 353 -47.74 -10.85 -33.97
N PRO A 354 -47.77 -11.23 -32.68
CA PRO A 354 -46.62 -11.12 -31.78
C PRO A 354 -45.60 -12.23 -32.06
N PRO A 355 -44.28 -11.97 -31.86
CA PRO A 355 -43.27 -13.02 -31.99
C PRO A 355 -43.34 -13.99 -30.80
N ALA A 356 -43.20 -15.28 -31.13
CA ALA A 356 -43.10 -16.39 -30.20
C ALA A 356 -41.78 -16.31 -29.41
N TYR A 357 -41.87 -16.25 -28.09
CA TYR A 357 -40.74 -16.51 -27.21
C TYR A 357 -40.62 -18.02 -26.97
N THR A 358 -39.56 -18.61 -27.51
CA THR A 358 -39.07 -19.94 -27.19
C THR A 358 -38.33 -19.93 -25.85
N PRO A 359 -38.59 -20.87 -24.92
CA PRO A 359 -37.70 -21.13 -23.80
C PRO A 359 -36.68 -22.20 -24.20
N THR A 360 -35.43 -21.80 -24.44
CA THR A 360 -34.30 -22.72 -24.57
C THR A 360 -33.66 -22.93 -23.20
N SER A 361 -33.98 -24.06 -22.57
CA SER A 361 -33.14 -24.66 -21.54
C SER A 361 -31.91 -25.32 -22.17
N PRO A 362 -30.72 -25.23 -21.56
CA PRO A 362 -29.68 -26.22 -21.79
C PRO A 362 -29.58 -27.17 -20.59
N LEU A 363 -30.09 -28.39 -20.80
CA LEU A 363 -29.60 -29.60 -20.14
C LEU A 363 -28.18 -29.88 -20.64
N ARG A 364 -27.20 -29.99 -19.75
CA ARG A 364 -25.87 -30.53 -20.06
C ARG A 364 -25.55 -31.68 -19.09
N HIS A 365 -25.78 -32.90 -19.56
CA HIS A 365 -25.20 -34.11 -18.98
C HIS A 365 -24.02 -34.57 -19.84
N GLY A 366 -22.96 -35.05 -19.18
CA GLY A 366 -22.12 -36.13 -19.68
C GLY A 366 -20.76 -35.74 -20.27
N SER A 367 -19.71 -35.95 -19.49
CA SER A 367 -18.40 -36.39 -20.00
C SER A 367 -17.99 -37.65 -19.25
N PRO A 368 -17.52 -38.69 -19.95
CA PRO A 368 -16.62 -39.67 -19.37
C PRO A 368 -15.21 -39.60 -19.99
N ALA A 369 -14.23 -39.66 -19.08
CA ALA A 369 -12.97 -40.41 -19.11
C ALA A 369 -12.05 -40.45 -20.37
N ALA A 370 -10.80 -40.02 -20.10
CA ALA A 370 -9.51 -40.73 -20.28
C ALA A 370 -8.94 -41.03 -21.68
N HIS A 371 -7.74 -40.47 -21.94
CA HIS A 371 -6.44 -41.10 -22.30
C HIS A 371 -5.52 -40.01 -22.91
N SER A 372 -4.42 -39.60 -22.26
CA SER A 372 -3.05 -40.16 -22.26
C SER A 372 -2.11 -39.62 -23.36
N PHE A 373 -0.89 -39.26 -22.92
CA PHE A 373 0.40 -39.03 -23.63
C PHE A 373 0.76 -37.68 -24.30
N SER A 374 1.73 -37.01 -23.63
CA SER A 374 3.05 -36.54 -24.10
C SER A 374 3.18 -35.81 -25.45
N GLN A 375 3.68 -34.55 -25.41
CA GLN A 375 5.00 -34.20 -25.94
C GLN A 375 5.35 -32.73 -25.70
N ALA A 376 6.62 -32.49 -25.41
CA ALA A 376 7.25 -31.17 -25.36
C ALA A 376 7.38 -30.56 -26.76
N ALA A 377 7.11 -29.26 -26.91
CA ALA A 377 7.64 -28.45 -27.99
C ALA A 377 7.64 -26.96 -27.63
N ALA A 378 8.71 -26.30 -28.07
CA ALA A 378 9.05 -24.90 -27.88
C ALA A 378 7.94 -23.90 -28.25
N SER A 379 7.84 -22.81 -27.48
CA SER A 379 7.06 -21.64 -27.86
C SER A 379 7.76 -20.85 -28.98
N PRO A 380 7.08 -20.53 -30.09
CA PRO A 380 7.59 -19.61 -31.08
C PRO A 380 7.31 -18.17 -30.65
N ARG A 381 8.36 -17.33 -30.73
CA ARG A 381 8.26 -15.86 -30.71
C ARG A 381 7.25 -15.40 -31.78
N ARG A 382 6.19 -14.71 -31.36
CA ARG A 382 5.35 -13.89 -32.26
C ARG A 382 5.71 -12.43 -32.10
N GLY A 383 6.07 -11.82 -33.23
CA GLY A 383 6.33 -10.40 -33.35
C GLY A 383 5.08 -9.56 -33.11
N ILE A 384 5.30 -8.39 -32.51
CA ILE A 384 4.31 -7.37 -32.22
C ILE A 384 4.12 -6.52 -33.49
N ALA A 385 2.88 -6.49 -33.99
CA ALA A 385 2.45 -5.52 -35.00
C ALA A 385 2.17 -4.15 -34.34
N PRO A 386 2.33 -3.03 -35.06
CA PRO A 386 2.15 -1.70 -34.48
C PRO A 386 0.66 -1.28 -34.49
N GLY A 387 0.23 -0.61 -33.41
CA GLY A 387 -0.83 0.39 -33.48
C GLY A 387 -2.20 0.00 -32.93
N THR A 388 -2.38 0.18 -31.62
CA THR A 388 -3.62 0.69 -31.02
C THR A 388 -3.22 1.54 -29.80
N PRO A 389 -3.61 2.82 -29.70
CA PRO A 389 -3.32 3.63 -28.52
C PRO A 389 -4.03 3.02 -27.31
N SER A 390 -3.26 2.83 -26.24
CA SER A 390 -3.75 2.29 -24.97
C SER A 390 -4.59 3.35 -24.25
N ALA A 391 -5.65 2.91 -23.58
CA ALA A 391 -6.53 3.77 -22.76
C ALA A 391 -5.81 4.53 -21.63
N ALA A 392 -4.51 4.27 -21.41
CA ALA A 392 -3.67 4.93 -20.41
C ALA A 392 -3.08 6.28 -20.85
N ASP A 393 -3.23 6.70 -22.12
CA ASP A 393 -2.71 7.98 -22.64
C ASP A 393 -3.66 9.18 -22.46
N ARG A 394 -4.75 9.05 -21.68
CA ARG A 394 -5.81 10.09 -21.55
C ARG A 394 -6.04 10.60 -20.13
N ALA A 395 -5.03 11.18 -19.49
CA ALA A 395 -5.25 12.13 -18.39
C ALA A 395 -4.04 13.06 -18.25
N PRO A 396 -4.23 14.36 -18.47
CA PRO A 396 -4.66 15.22 -17.35
C PRO A 396 -5.83 16.15 -17.75
N PHE A 397 -6.43 16.82 -16.77
CA PHE A 397 -7.60 17.73 -16.85
C PHE A 397 -8.97 17.05 -16.66
N VAL A 398 -9.23 16.61 -15.44
CA VAL A 398 -10.60 16.51 -14.93
C VAL A 398 -10.57 17.17 -13.56
N THR A 399 -10.96 18.43 -13.47
CA THR A 399 -11.29 19.05 -12.18
C THR A 399 -12.35 20.13 -12.34
N ASP A 400 -12.26 21.00 -13.33
CA ASP A 400 -13.01 22.27 -13.23
C ASP A 400 -14.51 22.10 -13.44
N LEU A 401 -14.96 21.37 -14.48
CA LEU A 401 -16.39 21.17 -14.76
C LEU A 401 -17.07 20.22 -13.76
N THR A 402 -16.38 19.14 -13.37
CA THR A 402 -16.90 18.22 -12.35
C THR A 402 -16.93 18.90 -10.97
N ASP A 403 -15.90 19.67 -10.58
CA ASP A 403 -15.87 20.37 -9.29
C ASP A 403 -16.91 21.49 -9.23
N ASP A 404 -17.10 22.27 -10.31
CA ASP A 404 -18.15 23.30 -10.41
C ASP A 404 -19.56 22.70 -10.26
N PHE A 405 -19.79 21.53 -10.88
CA PHE A 405 -21.05 20.80 -10.74
C PHE A 405 -21.27 20.34 -9.29
N LEU A 406 -20.23 19.76 -8.68
CA LEU A 406 -20.30 19.27 -7.29
C LEU A 406 -20.52 20.42 -6.31
N GLU A 407 -19.90 21.57 -6.53
CA GLU A 407 -20.09 22.76 -5.70
C GLU A 407 -21.51 23.32 -5.86
N TYR A 408 -21.99 23.49 -7.10
CA TYR A 408 -23.32 24.02 -7.40
C TYR A 408 -24.44 23.17 -6.80
N HIS A 409 -24.29 21.84 -6.78
CA HIS A 409 -25.27 20.90 -6.24
C HIS A 409 -25.06 20.54 -4.77
N GLY A 410 -24.04 21.08 -4.09
CA GLY A 410 -23.75 20.77 -2.69
C GLY A 410 -23.32 19.31 -2.46
N LEU A 411 -22.56 18.76 -3.40
CA LEU A 411 -22.07 17.38 -3.45
C LEU A 411 -20.54 17.29 -3.26
N MET A 412 -19.88 18.31 -2.71
CA MET A 412 -18.42 18.30 -2.52
C MET A 412 -17.93 17.17 -1.61
N GLN A 413 -18.78 16.67 -0.71
CA GLN A 413 -18.51 15.55 0.19
C GLN A 413 -18.25 14.21 -0.54
N ILE A 414 -18.80 14.01 -1.74
CA ILE A 414 -18.60 12.77 -2.52
C ILE A 414 -17.47 12.87 -3.55
N ARG A 415 -16.77 14.01 -3.63
CA ARG A 415 -15.73 14.29 -4.62
C ARG A 415 -14.67 13.18 -4.69
N ASN A 416 -14.16 12.74 -3.55
CA ASN A 416 -13.13 11.69 -3.50
C ASN A 416 -13.67 10.34 -3.98
N ALA A 417 -14.92 10.00 -3.66
CA ALA A 417 -15.56 8.77 -4.13
C ALA A 417 -15.74 8.80 -5.66
N LEU A 418 -16.13 9.94 -6.22
CA LEU A 418 -16.24 10.12 -7.67
C LEU A 418 -14.89 10.00 -8.38
N LEU A 419 -13.82 10.59 -7.83
CA LEU A 419 -12.47 10.43 -8.37
C LEU A 419 -12.03 8.96 -8.40
N LEU A 420 -12.40 8.18 -7.39
CA LEU A 420 -12.16 6.73 -7.38
C LEU A 420 -13.00 6.01 -8.43
N ILE A 421 -14.28 6.34 -8.59
CA ILE A 421 -15.15 5.76 -9.62
C ILE A 421 -14.62 6.08 -11.03
N MET A 422 -14.32 7.34 -11.33
CA MET A 422 -13.76 7.77 -12.61
C MET A 422 -12.47 7.02 -12.97
N ARG A 423 -11.66 6.73 -11.95
CA ARG A 423 -10.35 6.13 -12.10
C ARG A 423 -10.40 4.61 -12.25
N PHE A 424 -11.25 3.93 -11.49
CA PHE A 424 -11.20 2.48 -11.34
C PHE A 424 -12.41 1.74 -11.91
N VAL A 425 -13.50 2.44 -12.21
CA VAL A 425 -14.74 1.86 -12.74
C VAL A 425 -14.81 2.15 -14.25
N SER A 426 -15.21 1.14 -15.03
CA SER A 426 -15.48 1.32 -16.46
C SER A 426 -16.61 2.33 -16.67
N PRO A 427 -16.55 3.24 -17.66
CA PRO A 427 -17.59 4.25 -17.90
C PRO A 427 -19.01 3.68 -18.00
N VAL A 428 -19.13 2.48 -18.57
CA VAL A 428 -20.42 1.75 -18.70
C VAL A 428 -21.07 1.46 -17.34
N ASN A 429 -20.27 1.41 -16.28
CA ASN A 429 -20.71 1.11 -14.91
C ASN A 429 -20.76 2.34 -14.00
N TRP A 430 -20.35 3.54 -14.46
CA TRP A 430 -20.31 4.74 -13.61
C TRP A 430 -21.68 5.07 -13.01
N ARG A 431 -22.73 5.07 -13.83
CA ARG A 431 -24.10 5.31 -13.37
C ARG A 431 -24.48 4.41 -12.18
N ALA A 432 -24.16 3.12 -12.27
CA ALA A 432 -24.53 2.16 -11.25
C ALA A 432 -23.74 2.36 -9.94
N GLU A 433 -22.47 2.74 -10.01
CA GLU A 433 -21.65 3.00 -8.82
C GLU A 433 -21.95 4.36 -8.19
N ILE A 434 -22.25 5.38 -8.99
CA ILE A 434 -22.64 6.71 -8.51
C ILE A 434 -24.00 6.66 -7.81
N ALA A 435 -24.96 5.92 -8.35
CA ALA A 435 -26.28 5.72 -7.73
C ALA A 435 -26.22 4.99 -6.37
N ARG A 436 -25.09 4.37 -6.03
CA ARG A 436 -24.86 3.73 -4.72
C ARG A 436 -24.18 4.65 -3.70
N LEU A 437 -23.73 5.83 -4.11
CA LEU A 437 -23.11 6.78 -3.19
C LEU A 437 -24.21 7.44 -2.33
N ASP A 438 -24.04 7.36 -1.01
CA ASP A 438 -24.93 8.05 -0.08
C ASP A 438 -24.90 9.55 -0.32
N GLY A 439 -26.09 10.15 -0.42
CA GLY A 439 -26.26 11.59 -0.61
C GLY A 439 -26.26 12.08 -2.06
N VAL A 440 -26.22 11.20 -3.07
CA VAL A 440 -26.47 11.55 -4.47
C VAL A 440 -27.97 11.41 -4.81
N PRO A 441 -28.67 12.50 -5.13
CA PRO A 441 -30.05 12.42 -5.64
C PRO A 441 -30.11 11.63 -6.95
N GLU A 442 -31.09 10.73 -7.09
CA GLU A 442 -31.22 9.85 -8.26
C GLU A 442 -31.39 10.63 -9.58
N ASP A 443 -32.02 11.80 -9.51
CA ASP A 443 -32.21 12.72 -10.63
C ASP A 443 -30.92 13.39 -11.10
N LEU A 444 -29.89 13.51 -10.25
CA LEU A 444 -28.60 14.10 -10.59
C LEU A 444 -27.56 13.10 -11.09
N VAL A 445 -27.84 11.79 -11.00
CA VAL A 445 -26.87 10.74 -11.39
C VAL A 445 -26.50 10.84 -12.88
N GLU A 446 -27.48 11.06 -13.76
CA GLU A 446 -27.21 11.17 -15.20
C GLU A 446 -26.44 12.45 -15.54
N ASP A 447 -26.79 13.59 -14.92
CA ASP A 447 -26.09 14.86 -15.13
C ASP A 447 -24.63 14.79 -14.66
N LEU A 448 -24.38 14.10 -13.54
CA LEU A 448 -23.05 13.86 -13.02
C LEU A 448 -22.23 12.91 -13.91
N VAL A 449 -22.85 11.85 -14.44
CA VAL A 449 -22.20 10.97 -15.46
C VAL A 449 -21.85 11.77 -16.71
N ASN A 450 -22.75 12.65 -17.17
CA ASN A 450 -22.52 13.50 -18.33
C ASN A 450 -21.40 14.53 -18.08
N ALA A 451 -21.32 15.12 -16.88
CA ALA A 451 -20.24 16.01 -16.49
C ALA A 451 -18.88 15.28 -16.52
N MET A 452 -18.83 14.07 -15.96
CA MET A 452 -17.64 13.22 -15.96
C MET A 452 -17.20 12.76 -17.36
N ASP A 453 -18.14 12.55 -18.29
CA ASP A 453 -17.85 12.16 -19.67
C ASP A 453 -17.50 13.37 -20.56
N GLY A 454 -18.06 14.54 -20.25
CA GLY A 454 -17.69 15.82 -20.86
C GLY A 454 -16.22 16.16 -20.62
N ASP A 455 -15.73 15.94 -19.41
CA ASP A 455 -14.32 16.12 -19.02
C ASP A 455 -13.35 15.15 -19.72
N ARG A 456 -13.85 14.03 -20.27
CA ARG A 456 -13.03 13.12 -21.10
C ARG A 456 -12.95 13.53 -22.56
N SER A 457 -13.89 14.36 -22.99
CA SER A 457 -14.12 14.74 -24.38
C SER A 457 -13.38 16.04 -24.75
N ALA A 458 -13.15 16.89 -23.75
CA ALA A 458 -12.29 18.07 -23.81
C ALA A 458 -10.80 17.66 -23.74
#